data_AF-A0A7W5ELU5-F1
#
_entry.id   AF-A0A7W5ELU5-F1
#
_cell.length_a   1.000
_cell.length_b   1.000
_cell.length_c   1.000
_cell.angle_alpha   90.00
_cell.angle_beta   90.00
_cell.angle_gamma   90.00
#
_symmetry.space_group_name_H-M   'P 1'
#
loop_
_entity.id
_entity.type
_entity.pdbx_description
1 polymer ?
#
loop_
_entity_poly.entity_id
_entity_poly.type
_entity_poly.pdbx_seq_one_letter_code
_entity_poly.pdbx_strand_id
1 'polypeptide(L)'
;MTDSMHYATPEDIRADLAGATKPTVHELQDGYPFSLLSDRQFECLLHSIFSEHAAQKNHRYGDFDTAVLMQGVSERGRDCALLKDGVHVGVIQCKRYESLITMPDAVREIIKFCLHALADPRLMPDPETFTYIFAASKDFNEPAKSFFLSVSTSLDESNMLAGWIGEVVSQYKAFKNIDPAQVLGEIDALLRKITIRLIGFNELNTLMIGHTDIQDRYFSVRKVVDNAEVQKLENTINNLTMTLMGKDVRRVLDVLGAVPEDRRIDMGILSMWGYPEAFIQKLVKSNDFKGILFSLMDGKNKLDLQFTDFVVERVHSEIQAHITARRQFSPITISGAAPYLVGRLLMRWHRIQQGEVLATIASPRTETDALSVRKRILDSGRDFLKDDWSGYVGEGELLELKKDLARHVYGRYASTEQMAQTYDSEWTTMSPILDAIERRIEKDFPASTTVVLGQTTWFDDEVRVREIFDAMAKLAKPPPT
;
A
#
# COMPACT_ATOMS: atom_id res chain seq x y z
N MET A 1 28.10 44.68 -45.12
CA MET A 1 26.79 44.72 -44.44
C MET A 1 27.00 44.14 -43.05
N THR A 2 26.87 44.97 -42.01
CA THR A 2 26.95 44.55 -40.61
C THR A 2 25.71 43.73 -40.26
N ASP A 3 25.81 42.43 -40.46
CA ASP A 3 24.81 41.45 -40.02
C ASP A 3 24.78 41.50 -38.48
N SER A 4 23.69 42.03 -37.92
CA SER A 4 23.46 42.08 -36.48
C SER A 4 23.25 40.65 -35.97
N MET A 5 23.91 40.28 -34.87
CA MET A 5 23.65 38.99 -34.23
C MET A 5 22.23 39.05 -33.63
N HIS A 6 21.33 38.23 -34.16
CA HIS A 6 19.94 38.12 -33.68
C HIS A 6 19.83 36.96 -32.69
N TYR A 7 19.44 37.30 -31.45
CA TYR A 7 19.17 36.33 -30.39
C TYR A 7 17.66 36.17 -30.23
N ALA A 8 17.24 34.94 -29.91
CA ALA A 8 15.85 34.64 -29.63
C ALA A 8 15.39 35.37 -28.35
N THR A 9 14.20 35.94 -28.40
CA THR A 9 13.55 36.54 -27.22
C THR A 9 12.89 35.48 -26.33
N PRO A 10 12.59 35.78 -25.06
CA PRO A 10 11.81 34.88 -24.21
C PRO A 10 10.44 34.51 -24.79
N GLU A 11 9.84 35.39 -25.60
CA GLU A 11 8.62 35.14 -26.37
C GLU A 11 8.85 34.12 -27.48
N ASP A 12 9.95 34.23 -28.23
CA ASP A 12 10.32 33.28 -29.29
C ASP A 12 10.51 31.87 -28.72
N ILE A 13 11.25 31.75 -27.62
CA ILE A 13 11.47 30.46 -26.93
C ILE A 13 10.14 29.86 -26.45
N ARG A 14 9.23 30.69 -25.92
CA ARG A 14 7.90 30.22 -25.51
C ARG A 14 7.08 29.73 -26.69
N ALA A 15 7.14 30.42 -27.83
CA ALA A 15 6.45 30.01 -29.05
C ALA A 15 7.00 28.67 -29.59
N ASP A 16 8.33 28.53 -29.62
CA ASP A 16 9.02 27.31 -30.05
C ASP A 16 8.61 26.09 -29.20
N LEU A 17 8.39 26.28 -27.89
CA LEU A 17 7.98 25.21 -26.98
C LEU A 17 6.48 24.94 -26.97
N ALA A 18 5.63 25.95 -27.19
CA ALA A 18 4.17 25.79 -27.13
C ALA A 18 3.61 24.89 -28.24
N GLY A 19 4.27 24.86 -29.41
CA GLY A 19 3.88 24.03 -30.54
C GLY A 19 4.44 22.60 -30.53
N ALA A 20 5.30 22.26 -29.57
CA ALA A 20 6.09 21.03 -29.63
C ALA A 20 5.59 19.96 -28.64
N THR A 21 5.51 18.72 -29.10
CA THR A 21 5.09 17.58 -28.27
C THR A 21 6.18 17.27 -27.23
N LYS A 22 5.78 17.10 -25.97
CA LYS A 22 6.69 16.70 -24.89
C LYS A 22 6.83 15.17 -24.87
N PRO A 23 8.06 14.62 -24.93
CA PRO A 23 8.28 13.19 -24.77
C PRO A 23 7.81 12.71 -23.40
N THR A 24 7.24 11.51 -23.34
CA THR A 24 6.82 10.90 -22.07
C THR A 24 8.00 10.19 -21.43
N VAL A 25 8.22 10.45 -20.14
CA VAL A 25 9.18 9.74 -19.30
C VAL A 25 8.41 8.69 -18.51
N HIS A 26 8.69 7.41 -18.79
CA HIS A 26 8.04 6.28 -18.15
C HIS A 26 8.74 5.89 -16.83
N GLU A 27 10.07 5.92 -16.80
CA GLU A 27 10.88 5.63 -15.63
C GLU A 27 12.04 6.63 -15.54
N LEU A 28 12.19 7.33 -14.41
CA LEU A 28 13.27 8.31 -14.20
C LEU A 28 14.66 7.65 -14.03
N GLN A 29 14.71 6.34 -13.74
CA GLN A 29 15.96 5.61 -13.54
C GLN A 29 16.78 5.49 -14.84
N ASP A 30 16.13 5.46 -16.00
CA ASP A 30 16.77 5.36 -17.31
C ASP A 30 17.24 6.72 -17.86
N GLY A 31 16.89 7.82 -17.19
CA GLY A 31 17.17 9.18 -17.63
C GLY A 31 16.14 9.75 -18.63
N TYR A 32 16.32 11.01 -19.00
CA TYR A 32 15.42 11.73 -19.89
C TYR A 32 15.69 11.39 -21.37
N PRO A 33 14.66 11.17 -22.20
CA PRO A 33 14.81 10.77 -23.60
C PRO A 33 15.12 11.98 -24.49
N PHE A 34 16.30 12.60 -24.34
CA PHE A 34 16.69 13.82 -25.06
C PHE A 34 16.63 13.66 -26.60
N SER A 35 16.86 12.45 -27.13
CA SER A 35 16.80 12.19 -28.57
C SER A 35 15.38 12.29 -29.16
N LEU A 36 14.35 12.23 -28.32
CA LEU A 36 12.94 12.38 -28.72
C LEU A 36 12.46 13.84 -28.75
N LEU A 37 13.27 14.78 -28.25
CA LEU A 37 13.03 16.20 -28.45
C LEU A 37 13.25 16.53 -29.94
N SER A 38 12.61 17.57 -30.46
CA SER A 38 13.04 18.16 -31.73
C SER A 38 14.40 18.83 -31.59
N ASP A 39 15.09 19.08 -32.71
CA ASP A 39 16.38 19.81 -32.71
C ASP A 39 16.25 21.12 -31.93
N ARG A 40 15.21 21.90 -32.25
CA ARG A 40 14.93 23.18 -31.58
C ARG A 40 14.57 23.05 -30.09
N GLN A 41 13.81 22.02 -29.71
CA GLN A 41 13.51 21.77 -28.29
C GLN A 41 14.79 21.44 -27.50
N PHE A 42 15.73 20.72 -28.12
CA PHE A 42 17.00 20.38 -27.49
C PHE A 42 17.91 21.59 -27.32
N GLU A 43 17.96 22.50 -28.31
CA GLU A 43 18.65 23.79 -28.18
C GLU A 43 18.05 24.64 -27.05
N CYS A 44 16.71 24.74 -26.99
CA CYS A 44 16.01 25.46 -25.93
C CYS A 44 16.30 24.86 -24.56
N LEU A 45 16.34 23.52 -24.45
CA LEU A 45 16.68 22.82 -23.21
C LEU A 45 18.07 23.22 -22.71
N LEU A 46 19.07 23.18 -23.59
CA LEU A 46 20.43 23.58 -23.24
C LEU A 46 20.51 25.06 -22.87
N HIS A 47 19.85 25.94 -23.61
CA HIS A 47 19.72 27.33 -23.22
C HIS A 47 19.13 27.49 -21.81
N SER A 48 18.06 26.76 -21.46
CA SER A 48 17.47 26.78 -20.11
C SER A 48 18.46 26.31 -19.04
N ILE A 49 19.17 25.21 -19.29
CA ILE A 49 20.16 24.66 -18.35
C ILE A 49 21.28 25.69 -18.11
N PHE A 50 21.83 26.26 -19.18
CA PHE A 50 22.97 27.17 -19.08
C PHE A 50 22.60 28.57 -18.58
N SER A 51 21.35 29.01 -18.79
CA SER A 51 20.82 30.21 -18.14
C SER A 51 20.78 30.05 -16.62
N GLU A 52 20.37 28.88 -16.14
CA GLU A 52 20.36 28.57 -14.71
C GLU A 52 21.79 28.47 -14.14
N HIS A 53 22.73 27.90 -14.89
CA HIS A 53 24.14 27.86 -14.49
C HIS A 53 24.77 29.25 -14.35
N ALA A 54 24.44 30.17 -15.26
CA ALA A 54 24.86 31.57 -15.16
C ALA A 54 24.32 32.23 -13.89
N ALA A 55 23.04 32.02 -13.58
CA ALA A 55 22.41 32.55 -12.37
C ALA A 55 23.08 32.03 -11.08
N GLN A 56 23.50 30.76 -11.09
CA GLN A 56 24.18 30.10 -9.96
C GLN A 56 25.68 30.45 -9.84
N LYS A 57 26.24 31.22 -10.78
CA LYS A 57 27.68 31.56 -10.84
C LYS A 57 28.59 30.32 -10.82
N ASN A 58 28.18 29.27 -11.53
CA ASN A 58 28.95 28.03 -11.64
C ASN A 58 29.95 28.12 -12.81
N HIS A 59 31.24 28.20 -12.49
CA HIS A 59 32.31 28.35 -13.49
C HIS A 59 32.76 27.02 -14.17
N ARG A 60 32.07 25.90 -13.93
CA ARG A 60 32.43 24.58 -14.50
C ARG A 60 32.50 24.57 -16.03
N TYR A 61 31.69 25.39 -16.69
CA TYR A 61 31.57 25.42 -18.15
C TYR A 61 32.08 26.74 -18.77
N GLY A 62 32.98 27.43 -18.06
CA GLY A 62 33.51 28.74 -18.45
C GLY A 62 32.98 29.86 -17.53
N ASP A 63 33.60 31.04 -17.61
CA ASP A 63 33.17 32.22 -16.86
C ASP A 63 32.25 33.10 -17.73
N PHE A 64 30.95 32.94 -17.56
CA PHE A 64 29.91 33.70 -18.28
C PHE A 64 28.80 34.11 -17.30
N ASP A 65 28.07 35.18 -17.64
CA ASP A 65 26.92 35.69 -16.85
C ASP A 65 25.59 35.57 -17.60
N THR A 66 25.63 35.32 -18.90
CA THR A 66 24.43 35.25 -19.75
C THR A 66 24.59 34.16 -20.79
N ALA A 67 23.56 33.32 -20.95
CA ALA A 67 23.41 32.43 -22.09
C ALA A 67 22.31 32.98 -23.00
N VAL A 68 22.53 33.00 -24.32
CA VAL A 68 21.54 33.47 -25.30
C VAL A 68 21.39 32.45 -26.42
N LEU A 69 20.15 32.18 -26.82
CA LEU A 69 19.81 31.27 -27.92
C LEU A 69 19.87 32.01 -29.26
N MET A 70 20.44 31.40 -30.28
CA MET A 70 20.49 31.97 -31.64
C MET A 70 19.11 31.88 -32.33
N GLN A 71 18.82 32.82 -33.22
CA GLN A 71 17.58 32.86 -34.00
C GLN A 71 17.87 32.82 -35.51
N GLY A 72 17.34 31.81 -36.21
CA GLY A 72 17.37 31.70 -37.68
C GLY A 72 18.51 30.85 -38.26
N VAL A 73 18.49 30.68 -39.60
CA VAL A 73 19.24 29.65 -40.34
C VAL A 73 20.75 29.91 -40.53
N SER A 74 21.30 30.97 -39.93
CA SER A 74 22.73 31.33 -40.02
C SER A 74 23.41 31.16 -38.67
N GLU A 75 23.30 29.96 -38.12
CA GLU A 75 23.88 29.60 -36.82
C GLU A 75 25.41 29.55 -36.83
N ARG A 76 26.08 29.56 -38.00
CA ARG A 76 27.54 29.64 -38.13
C ARG A 76 28.32 28.66 -37.21
N GLY A 77 27.72 27.50 -36.92
CA GLY A 77 28.28 26.51 -36.01
C GLY A 77 28.07 26.82 -34.53
N ARG A 78 26.94 27.46 -34.17
CA ARG A 78 26.52 27.67 -32.79
C ARG A 78 25.00 27.79 -32.63
N ASP A 79 24.48 27.16 -31.58
CA ASP A 79 23.05 27.23 -31.28
C ASP A 79 22.79 28.16 -30.09
N CYS A 80 23.72 28.21 -29.11
CA CYS A 80 23.71 29.23 -28.05
C CYS A 80 25.06 29.93 -27.96
N ALA A 81 25.06 31.21 -27.58
CA ALA A 81 26.26 31.96 -27.23
C ALA A 81 26.31 32.20 -25.70
N LEU A 82 27.52 32.15 -25.15
CA LEU A 82 27.80 32.46 -23.75
C LEU A 82 28.52 33.81 -23.68
N LEU A 83 27.98 34.71 -22.87
CA LEU A 83 28.45 36.09 -22.77
C LEU A 83 28.94 36.39 -21.35
N LYS A 84 30.00 37.19 -21.27
CA LYS A 84 30.48 37.83 -20.04
C LYS A 84 30.55 39.32 -20.29
N ASP A 85 29.81 40.11 -19.52
CA ASP A 85 29.71 41.57 -19.69
C ASP A 85 29.38 41.98 -21.15
N GLY A 86 28.57 41.17 -21.84
CA GLY A 86 28.19 41.36 -23.24
C GLY A 86 29.21 40.90 -24.30
N VAL A 87 30.35 40.34 -23.89
CA VAL A 87 31.40 39.82 -24.77
C VAL A 87 31.27 38.30 -24.90
N HIS A 88 31.46 37.76 -26.11
CA HIS A 88 31.43 36.31 -26.37
C HIS A 88 32.63 35.63 -25.69
N VAL A 89 32.35 34.70 -24.77
CA VAL A 89 33.36 33.91 -24.03
C VAL A 89 33.16 32.41 -24.22
N GLY A 90 32.11 32.01 -24.91
CA GLY A 90 31.90 30.61 -25.22
C GLY A 90 30.67 30.38 -26.08
N VAL A 91 30.46 29.12 -26.41
CA VAL A 91 29.41 28.70 -27.33
C VAL A 91 28.92 27.30 -27.01
N ILE A 92 27.66 27.03 -27.32
CA ILE A 92 27.08 25.70 -27.24
C ILE A 92 26.63 25.30 -28.64
N GLN A 93 27.20 24.20 -29.15
CA GLN A 93 26.71 23.51 -30.32
C GLN A 93 26.02 22.22 -29.87
N CYS A 94 24.75 22.10 -30.24
CA CYS A 94 23.89 20.97 -29.99
C CYS A 94 23.91 20.06 -31.23
N LYS A 95 23.91 18.76 -30.99
CA LYS A 95 23.58 17.78 -32.03
C LYS A 95 22.64 16.74 -31.47
N ARG A 96 21.45 16.69 -32.06
CA ARG A 96 20.48 15.64 -31.80
C ARG A 96 20.69 14.50 -32.79
N TYR A 97 21.34 13.44 -32.33
CA TYR A 97 21.53 12.21 -33.10
C TYR A 97 20.99 11.01 -32.33
N GLU A 98 20.45 10.04 -33.07
CA GLU A 98 20.07 8.72 -32.53
C GLU A 98 21.29 7.80 -32.35
N SER A 99 22.39 8.09 -33.06
CA SER A 99 23.68 7.43 -32.96
C SER A 99 24.68 8.20 -32.08
N LEU A 100 25.78 7.54 -31.70
CA LEU A 100 26.89 8.19 -31.01
C LEU A 100 27.66 9.10 -31.98
N ILE A 101 28.07 10.27 -31.52
CA ILE A 101 28.91 11.19 -32.31
C ILE A 101 30.34 10.63 -32.38
N THR A 102 30.88 10.58 -33.60
CA THR A 102 32.26 10.11 -33.83
C THR A 102 33.27 11.24 -33.70
N MET A 103 34.54 10.90 -33.51
CA MET A 103 35.63 11.89 -33.42
C MET A 103 35.71 12.76 -34.70
N PRO A 104 35.69 12.21 -35.93
CA PRO A 104 35.71 13.04 -37.14
C PRO A 104 34.50 13.97 -37.26
N ASP A 105 33.30 13.52 -36.88
CA ASP A 105 32.10 14.36 -36.88
C ASP A 105 32.25 15.54 -35.91
N ALA A 106 32.75 15.25 -34.72
CA ALA A 106 32.93 16.26 -33.69
C ALA A 106 33.97 17.32 -34.11
N VAL A 107 35.11 16.88 -34.62
CA VAL A 107 36.19 17.77 -35.09
C VAL A 107 35.72 18.64 -36.26
N ARG A 108 34.98 18.08 -37.23
CA ARG A 108 34.47 18.85 -38.38
C ARG A 108 33.54 20.00 -37.98
N GLU A 109 32.69 19.80 -36.96
CA GLU A 109 31.83 20.89 -36.46
C GLU A 109 32.63 21.99 -35.75
N ILE A 110 33.67 21.63 -34.98
CA ILE A 110 34.53 22.62 -34.32
C ILE A 110 35.35 23.41 -35.37
N ILE A 111 35.88 22.74 -36.39
CA ILE A 111 36.58 23.38 -37.52
C ILE A 111 35.65 24.37 -38.23
N LYS A 112 34.40 23.98 -38.47
CA LYS A 112 33.39 24.86 -39.09
C LYS A 112 33.17 26.13 -38.27
N PHE A 113 33.07 26.03 -36.94
CA PHE A 113 32.99 27.20 -36.08
C PHE A 113 34.26 28.05 -36.15
N CYS A 114 35.44 27.44 -36.09
CA CYS A 114 36.72 28.16 -36.17
C CYS A 114 36.85 28.92 -37.50
N LEU A 115 36.45 28.33 -38.63
CA LEU A 115 36.42 29.02 -39.94
C LEU A 115 35.50 30.24 -39.93
N HIS A 116 34.34 30.15 -39.28
CA HIS A 116 33.47 31.31 -39.10
C HIS A 116 34.08 32.36 -38.18
N ALA A 117 34.78 31.96 -37.11
CA ALA A 117 35.43 32.88 -36.19
C ALA A 117 36.64 33.61 -36.82
N LEU A 118 37.37 32.95 -37.73
CA LEU A 118 38.39 33.61 -38.55
C LEU A 118 37.79 34.69 -39.46
N ALA A 119 36.61 34.42 -40.04
CA ALA A 119 35.91 35.38 -40.88
C ALA A 119 35.24 36.52 -40.07
N ASP A 120 34.83 36.25 -38.83
CA ASP A 120 34.18 37.21 -37.93
C ASP A 120 34.75 37.07 -36.50
N PRO A 121 35.81 37.83 -36.15
CA PRO A 121 36.47 37.76 -34.85
C PRO A 121 35.56 38.06 -33.66
N ARG A 122 34.38 38.67 -33.88
CA ARG A 122 33.39 38.93 -32.82
C ARG A 122 32.79 37.64 -32.26
N LEU A 123 32.85 36.52 -33.01
CA LEU A 123 32.36 35.21 -32.56
C LEU A 123 33.27 34.60 -31.49
N MET A 124 34.56 34.94 -31.52
CA MET A 124 35.57 34.48 -30.56
C MET A 124 36.61 35.60 -30.38
N PRO A 125 36.28 36.65 -29.59
CA PRO A 125 37.15 37.80 -29.38
C PRO A 125 38.49 37.45 -28.72
N ASP A 126 38.48 36.49 -27.79
CA ASP A 126 39.67 35.98 -27.11
C ASP A 126 39.67 34.45 -27.06
N PRO A 127 40.42 33.77 -27.95
CA PRO A 127 40.48 32.31 -28.00
C PRO A 127 40.98 31.65 -26.70
N GLU A 128 41.83 32.31 -25.90
CA GLU A 128 42.44 31.70 -24.69
C GLU A 128 41.43 31.53 -23.56
N THR A 129 40.41 32.38 -23.52
CA THR A 129 39.32 32.33 -22.52
C THR A 129 38.07 31.65 -23.07
N PHE A 130 38.08 31.26 -24.35
CA PHE A 130 36.89 30.81 -25.05
C PHE A 130 36.58 29.33 -24.77
N THR A 131 35.35 29.04 -24.38
CA THR A 131 34.88 27.65 -24.17
C THR A 131 33.92 27.21 -25.27
N TYR A 132 34.29 26.18 -26.02
CA TYR A 132 33.42 25.50 -26.97
C TYR A 132 32.77 24.27 -26.32
N ILE A 133 31.46 24.32 -26.12
CA ILE A 133 30.67 23.23 -25.55
C ILE A 133 29.96 22.48 -26.67
N PHE A 134 30.26 21.20 -26.81
CA PHE A 134 29.58 20.30 -27.72
C PHE A 134 28.64 19.39 -26.94
N ALA A 135 27.33 19.63 -27.07
CA ALA A 135 26.30 18.83 -26.43
C ALA A 135 25.64 17.84 -27.41
N ALA A 136 25.56 16.57 -27.00
CA ALA A 136 24.95 15.49 -27.76
C ALA A 136 23.73 14.93 -27.02
N SER A 137 22.58 14.76 -27.71
CA SER A 137 21.36 14.21 -27.09
C SER A 137 21.52 12.77 -26.61
N LYS A 138 22.39 11.99 -27.27
CA LYS A 138 22.79 10.65 -26.86
C LYS A 138 24.18 10.74 -26.23
N ASP A 139 25.24 10.38 -26.94
CA ASP A 139 26.59 10.53 -26.37
C ASP A 139 27.65 10.54 -27.48
N PHE A 140 28.90 10.72 -27.10
CA PHE A 140 30.07 10.59 -27.94
C PHE A 140 30.62 9.16 -27.84
N ASN A 141 31.20 8.65 -28.92
CA ASN A 141 31.92 7.38 -28.85
C ASN A 141 33.22 7.50 -28.03
N GLU A 142 33.76 6.37 -27.58
CA GLU A 142 34.97 6.34 -26.77
C GLU A 142 36.17 7.04 -27.45
N PRO A 143 36.45 6.83 -28.75
CA PRO A 143 37.51 7.58 -29.44
C PRO A 143 37.34 9.10 -29.37
N ALA A 144 36.12 9.63 -29.53
CA ALA A 144 35.86 11.07 -29.42
C ALA A 144 36.11 11.58 -28.01
N LYS A 145 35.62 10.88 -26.98
CA LYS A 145 35.84 11.28 -25.58
C LYS A 145 37.33 11.30 -25.24
N SER A 146 38.05 10.23 -25.57
CA SER A 146 39.49 10.11 -25.31
C SER A 146 40.31 11.16 -26.06
N PHE A 147 39.94 11.46 -27.30
CA PHE A 147 40.56 12.54 -28.07
C PHE A 147 40.41 13.88 -27.35
N PHE A 148 39.19 14.35 -27.07
CA PHE A 148 39.00 15.68 -26.47
C PHE A 148 39.43 15.79 -24.99
N LEU A 149 39.58 14.67 -24.27
CA LEU A 149 40.23 14.65 -22.96
C LEU A 149 41.76 14.83 -23.04
N SER A 150 42.38 14.47 -24.18
CA SER A 150 43.84 14.51 -24.39
C SER A 150 44.30 15.61 -25.35
N VAL A 151 43.38 16.34 -26.00
CA VAL A 151 43.63 17.43 -26.98
C VAL A 151 44.51 18.56 -26.45
N SER A 152 44.67 18.72 -25.13
CA SER A 152 45.66 19.63 -24.56
C SER A 152 47.12 19.27 -24.88
N THR A 153 47.38 18.09 -25.48
CA THR A 153 48.75 17.53 -25.51
C THR A 153 49.41 17.42 -26.88
N SER A 154 48.70 17.29 -28.01
CA SER A 154 49.22 17.57 -29.37
C SER A 154 48.27 17.09 -30.46
N LEU A 155 47.77 18.01 -31.30
CA LEU A 155 47.31 17.67 -32.65
C LEU A 155 48.56 17.39 -33.51
N ASP A 156 49.25 16.27 -33.29
CA ASP A 156 50.46 15.90 -34.07
C ASP A 156 50.10 15.13 -35.36
N GLU A 157 48.99 15.54 -35.98
CA GLU A 157 48.40 14.92 -37.18
C GLU A 157 48.10 15.99 -38.24
N SER A 158 49.09 16.82 -38.58
CA SER A 158 48.94 17.93 -39.55
C SER A 158 48.28 17.53 -40.88
N ASN A 159 48.50 16.28 -41.32
CA ASN A 159 47.86 15.71 -42.51
C ASN A 159 46.38 15.36 -42.32
N MET A 160 45.95 14.93 -41.13
CA MET A 160 44.54 14.61 -40.87
C MET A 160 43.70 15.87 -40.69
N LEU A 161 44.24 16.88 -39.98
CA LEU A 161 43.59 18.18 -39.84
C LEU A 161 43.38 18.86 -41.21
N ALA A 162 44.39 18.83 -42.08
CA ALA A 162 44.28 19.35 -43.44
C ALA A 162 43.16 18.64 -44.23
N GLY A 163 43.03 17.32 -44.07
CA GLY A 163 41.95 16.52 -44.65
C GLY A 163 40.56 16.98 -44.19
N TRP A 164 40.35 17.12 -42.87
CA TRP A 164 39.07 17.55 -42.32
C TRP A 164 38.71 18.99 -42.68
N ILE A 165 39.68 19.92 -42.72
CA ILE A 165 39.45 21.28 -43.21
C ILE A 165 39.00 21.24 -44.68
N GLY A 166 39.68 20.45 -45.52
CA GLY A 166 39.30 20.26 -46.92
C GLY A 166 37.86 19.73 -47.07
N GLU A 167 37.47 18.74 -46.26
CA GLU A 167 36.11 18.22 -46.23
C GLU A 167 35.09 19.31 -45.87
N VAL A 168 35.31 20.05 -44.78
CA VAL A 168 34.39 21.12 -44.34
C VAL A 168 34.27 22.21 -45.41
N VAL A 169 35.39 22.69 -45.97
CA VAL A 169 35.39 23.72 -47.02
C VAL A 169 34.60 23.26 -48.25
N SER A 170 34.74 21.99 -48.65
CA SER A 170 34.04 21.43 -49.80
C SER A 170 32.52 21.28 -49.60
N GLN A 171 32.09 20.96 -48.37
CA GLN A 171 30.70 20.65 -48.03
C GLN A 171 29.83 21.92 -47.89
N TYR A 172 30.41 23.04 -47.42
CA TYR A 172 29.65 24.23 -47.08
C TYR A 172 29.81 25.35 -48.11
N LYS A 173 28.68 25.80 -48.70
CA LYS A 173 28.66 26.90 -49.70
C LYS A 173 29.34 28.17 -49.20
N ALA A 174 29.25 28.47 -47.91
CA ALA A 174 29.84 29.66 -47.29
C ALA A 174 31.38 29.70 -47.36
N PHE A 175 32.03 28.54 -47.54
CA PHE A 175 33.49 28.42 -47.50
C PHE A 175 34.13 28.14 -48.86
N LYS A 176 33.36 28.08 -49.95
CA LYS A 176 33.87 27.68 -51.29
C LYS A 176 35.04 28.52 -51.82
N ASN A 177 35.25 29.71 -51.27
CA ASN A 177 36.33 30.62 -51.67
C ASN A 177 37.54 30.57 -50.71
N ILE A 178 37.51 29.72 -49.68
CA ILE A 178 38.60 29.54 -48.73
C ILE A 178 39.53 28.46 -49.26
N ASP A 179 40.83 28.75 -49.32
CA ASP A 179 41.87 27.76 -49.58
C ASP A 179 42.23 27.04 -48.27
N PRO A 180 41.97 25.72 -48.13
CA PRO A 180 42.31 24.96 -46.93
C PRO A 180 43.77 25.08 -46.50
N ALA A 181 44.69 25.22 -47.44
CA ALA A 181 46.12 25.33 -47.14
C ALA A 181 46.47 26.67 -46.46
N GLN A 182 45.71 27.74 -46.76
CA GLN A 182 45.95 29.06 -46.19
C GLN A 182 45.46 29.18 -44.74
N VAL A 183 44.37 28.49 -44.40
CA VAL A 183 43.75 28.58 -43.07
C VAL A 183 44.23 27.50 -42.09
N LEU A 184 44.97 26.49 -42.55
CA LEU A 184 45.42 25.35 -41.73
C LEU A 184 46.16 25.80 -40.46
N GLY A 185 47.14 26.71 -40.60
CA GLY A 185 47.94 27.19 -39.47
C GLY A 185 47.12 27.99 -38.46
N GLU A 186 46.16 28.79 -38.94
CA GLU A 186 45.27 29.59 -38.09
C GLU A 186 44.27 28.70 -37.33
N ILE A 187 43.70 27.70 -37.99
CA ILE A 187 42.78 26.73 -37.37
C ILE A 187 43.51 25.89 -36.31
N ASP A 188 44.70 25.37 -36.60
CA ASP A 188 45.50 24.64 -35.60
C ASP A 188 45.81 25.53 -34.39
N ALA A 189 46.20 26.78 -34.62
CA ALA A 189 46.45 27.73 -33.53
C ALA A 189 45.19 28.00 -32.69
N LEU A 190 44.02 28.15 -33.31
CA LEU A 190 42.76 28.35 -32.59
C LEU A 190 42.35 27.12 -31.76
N LEU A 191 42.41 25.92 -32.34
CA LEU A 191 42.05 24.68 -31.67
C LEU A 191 42.91 24.40 -30.42
N ARG A 192 44.17 24.86 -30.42
CA ARG A 192 45.07 24.74 -29.27
C ARG A 192 44.78 25.74 -28.15
N LYS A 193 44.11 26.85 -28.45
CA LYS A 193 43.84 27.93 -27.50
C LYS A 193 42.48 27.80 -26.82
N ILE A 194 41.48 27.34 -27.57
CA ILE A 194 40.12 27.19 -27.03
C ILE A 194 40.02 26.02 -26.08
N THR A 195 39.15 26.15 -25.08
CA THR A 195 38.75 25.03 -24.22
C THR A 195 37.59 24.28 -24.86
N ILE A 196 37.74 22.99 -25.12
CA ILE A 196 36.65 22.15 -25.66
C ILE A 196 36.05 21.29 -24.54
N ARG A 197 34.71 21.27 -24.46
CA ARG A 197 33.94 20.48 -23.49
C ARG A 197 32.89 19.64 -24.23
N LEU A 198 32.81 18.36 -23.90
CA LEU A 198 31.78 17.46 -24.41
C LEU A 198 30.73 17.22 -23.33
N ILE A 199 29.45 17.33 -23.68
CA ILE A 199 28.32 17.03 -22.79
C ILE A 199 27.46 15.95 -23.43
N GLY A 200 27.44 14.77 -22.82
CA GLY A 200 26.66 13.62 -23.27
C GLY A 200 25.49 13.26 -22.33
N PHE A 201 24.82 12.15 -22.60
CA PHE A 201 23.59 11.70 -21.94
C PHE A 201 23.64 11.78 -20.41
N ASN A 202 24.69 11.21 -19.80
CA ASN A 202 24.81 11.14 -18.35
C ASN A 202 25.01 12.52 -17.73
N GLU A 203 25.79 13.39 -18.38
CA GLU A 203 26.02 14.75 -17.90
C GLU A 203 24.75 15.60 -18.06
N LEU A 204 24.05 15.49 -19.19
CA LEU A 204 22.74 16.13 -19.37
C LEU A 204 21.74 15.70 -18.30
N ASN A 205 21.64 14.40 -18.02
CA ASN A 205 20.78 13.91 -16.93
C ASN A 205 21.18 14.48 -15.57
N THR A 206 22.47 14.59 -15.30
CA THR A 206 22.98 15.20 -14.06
C THR A 206 22.59 16.68 -13.97
N LEU A 207 22.71 17.42 -15.08
CA LEU A 207 22.35 18.83 -15.17
C LEU A 207 20.84 19.07 -15.01
N MET A 208 20.01 18.04 -15.17
CA MET A 208 18.57 18.11 -14.94
C MET A 208 18.19 17.88 -13.48
N ILE A 209 19.06 17.31 -12.64
CA ILE A 209 18.74 16.97 -11.25
C ILE A 209 18.46 18.25 -10.46
N GLY A 210 17.32 18.28 -9.76
CA GLY A 210 16.91 19.43 -8.93
C GLY A 210 16.19 20.54 -9.68
N HIS A 211 16.12 20.49 -11.02
CA HIS A 211 15.48 21.50 -11.86
C HIS A 211 14.11 21.06 -12.37
N THR A 212 13.15 20.88 -11.44
CA THR A 212 11.80 20.40 -11.78
C THR A 212 11.07 21.28 -12.79
N ASP A 213 11.32 22.58 -12.75
CA ASP A 213 10.77 23.56 -13.70
C ASP A 213 11.30 23.36 -15.13
N ILE A 214 12.57 22.97 -15.30
CA ILE A 214 13.13 22.59 -16.60
C ILE A 214 12.53 21.24 -17.01
N GLN A 215 12.51 20.25 -16.11
CA GLN A 215 11.96 18.92 -16.39
C GLN A 215 10.51 18.99 -16.92
N ASP A 216 9.63 19.70 -16.23
CA ASP A 216 8.21 19.83 -16.60
C ASP A 216 7.98 20.65 -17.87
N ARG A 217 8.91 21.55 -18.22
CA ARG A 217 8.86 22.32 -19.47
C ARG A 217 9.12 21.43 -20.69
N TYR A 218 10.03 20.48 -20.59
CA TYR A 218 10.49 19.69 -21.74
C TYR A 218 9.92 18.26 -21.79
N PHE A 219 9.47 17.70 -20.67
CA PHE A 219 9.04 16.30 -20.57
C PHE A 219 7.68 16.13 -19.89
N SER A 220 7.01 15.01 -20.17
CA SER A 220 5.77 14.58 -19.50
C SER A 220 6.07 13.36 -18.63
N VAL A 221 6.16 13.54 -17.31
CA VAL A 221 6.47 12.44 -16.38
C VAL A 221 5.19 11.70 -16.02
N ARG A 222 5.03 10.45 -16.47
CA ARG A 222 3.91 9.59 -16.04
C ARG A 222 4.43 8.59 -15.01
N LYS A 223 3.97 8.70 -13.77
CA LYS A 223 4.23 7.69 -12.74
C LYS A 223 3.49 6.40 -13.10
N VAL A 224 4.22 5.36 -13.46
CA VAL A 224 3.68 3.99 -13.58
C VAL A 224 3.56 3.42 -12.17
N VAL A 225 2.34 3.06 -11.76
CA VAL A 225 2.07 2.40 -10.48
C VAL A 225 1.86 0.91 -10.76
N ASP A 226 2.42 0.05 -9.92
CA ASP A 226 2.29 -1.40 -10.03
C ASP A 226 0.81 -1.83 -9.92
N ASN A 227 0.33 -2.57 -10.92
CA ASN A 227 -1.02 -3.14 -10.93
C ASN A 227 -1.30 -4.03 -9.71
N ALA A 228 -0.27 -4.65 -9.11
CA ALA A 228 -0.44 -5.46 -7.91
C ALA A 228 -0.92 -4.63 -6.69
N GLU A 229 -0.48 -3.37 -6.58
CA GLU A 229 -0.94 -2.48 -5.50
C GLU A 229 -2.36 -1.99 -5.75
N VAL A 230 -2.69 -1.69 -7.01
CA VAL A 230 -4.05 -1.34 -7.42
C VAL A 230 -5.01 -2.50 -7.13
N GLN A 231 -4.63 -3.73 -7.45
CA GLN A 231 -5.45 -4.92 -7.20
C GLN A 231 -5.68 -5.17 -5.70
N LYS A 232 -4.68 -4.89 -4.84
CA LYS A 232 -4.85 -4.97 -3.38
C LYS A 232 -5.84 -3.94 -2.87
N LEU A 233 -5.81 -2.72 -3.41
CA LEU A 233 -6.74 -1.66 -3.06
C LEU A 233 -8.17 -2.03 -3.49
N GLU A 234 -8.34 -2.49 -4.72
CA GLU A 234 -9.63 -2.98 -5.24
C GLU A 234 -10.19 -4.11 -4.39
N ASN A 235 -9.36 -5.10 -4.03
CA ASN A 235 -9.79 -6.21 -3.17
C ASN A 235 -10.20 -5.72 -1.78
N THR A 236 -9.50 -4.74 -1.22
CA THR A 236 -9.85 -4.14 0.08
C THR A 236 -11.19 -3.40 0.00
N ILE A 237 -11.38 -2.59 -1.04
CA ILE A 237 -12.63 -1.85 -1.27
C ILE A 237 -13.79 -2.81 -1.52
N ASN A 238 -13.60 -3.85 -2.33
CA ASN A 238 -14.62 -4.85 -2.61
C ASN A 238 -15.00 -5.64 -1.34
N ASN A 239 -14.02 -6.03 -0.52
CA ASN A 239 -14.29 -6.71 0.75
C ASN A 239 -15.08 -5.82 1.72
N LEU A 240 -14.68 -4.56 1.90
CA LEU A 240 -15.41 -3.58 2.70
C LEU A 240 -16.84 -3.39 2.16
N THR A 241 -16.99 -3.27 0.84
CA THR A 241 -18.28 -3.07 0.19
C THR A 241 -19.17 -4.30 0.40
N MET A 242 -18.67 -5.52 0.20
CA MET A 242 -19.44 -6.75 0.41
C MET A 242 -19.90 -6.93 1.87
N THR A 243 -19.07 -6.57 2.84
CA THR A 243 -19.46 -6.57 4.27
C THR A 243 -20.60 -5.57 4.55
N LEU A 244 -20.61 -4.43 3.85
CA LEU A 244 -21.60 -3.37 4.00
C LEU A 244 -22.87 -3.57 3.14
N MET A 245 -22.87 -4.51 2.20
CA MET A 245 -23.96 -4.74 1.23
C MET A 245 -25.13 -5.58 1.75
N GLY A 246 -25.02 -6.16 2.95
CA GLY A 246 -26.16 -6.82 3.58
C GLY A 246 -27.30 -5.83 3.82
N LYS A 247 -28.49 -6.08 3.27
CA LYS A 247 -29.65 -5.17 3.37
C LYS A 247 -29.92 -4.76 4.83
N ASP A 248 -29.81 -5.68 5.77
CA ASP A 248 -30.03 -5.42 7.20
C ASP A 248 -28.91 -4.58 7.84
N VAL A 249 -27.64 -4.84 7.48
CA VAL A 249 -26.47 -4.09 7.97
C VAL A 249 -26.52 -2.65 7.47
N ARG A 250 -26.82 -2.46 6.18
CA ARG A 250 -26.96 -1.13 5.59
C ARG A 250 -28.09 -0.33 6.25
N ARG A 251 -29.23 -0.96 6.56
CA ARG A 251 -30.32 -0.29 7.30
C ARG A 251 -29.86 0.22 8.67
N VAL A 252 -29.10 -0.58 9.43
CA VAL A 252 -28.58 -0.14 10.75
C VAL A 252 -27.56 0.99 10.56
N LEU A 253 -26.66 0.87 9.59
CA LEU A 253 -25.67 1.90 9.30
C LEU A 253 -26.27 3.21 8.81
N ASP A 254 -27.30 3.18 7.98
CA ASP A 254 -27.99 4.38 7.49
C ASP A 254 -28.60 5.15 8.67
N VAL A 255 -29.21 4.44 9.63
CA VAL A 255 -29.78 5.04 10.85
C VAL A 255 -28.68 5.62 11.75
N LEU A 256 -27.62 4.86 12.04
CA LEU A 256 -26.55 5.30 12.93
C LEU A 256 -25.67 6.39 12.29
N GLY A 257 -25.42 6.30 10.98
CA GLY A 257 -24.62 7.24 10.21
C GLY A 257 -25.25 8.62 10.07
N ALA A 258 -26.60 8.70 10.07
CA ALA A 258 -27.34 9.96 10.08
C ALA A 258 -27.25 10.72 11.42
N VAL A 259 -26.79 10.08 12.50
CA VAL A 259 -26.65 10.72 13.81
C VAL A 259 -25.37 11.56 13.85
N PRO A 260 -25.42 12.86 14.20
CA PRO A 260 -24.23 13.70 14.37
C PRO A 260 -23.23 13.15 15.39
N GLU A 261 -21.93 13.39 15.20
CA GLU A 261 -20.87 12.83 16.07
C GLU A 261 -21.01 13.23 17.55
N ASP A 262 -21.45 14.46 17.83
CA ASP A 262 -21.69 14.98 19.19
C ASP A 262 -22.88 14.31 19.92
N ARG A 263 -23.54 13.35 19.28
CA ARG A 263 -24.68 12.58 19.81
C ARG A 263 -24.46 11.07 19.75
N ARG A 264 -23.21 10.64 19.60
CA ARG A 264 -22.78 9.24 19.59
C ARG A 264 -22.05 8.96 20.89
N ILE A 265 -22.68 8.25 21.82
CA ILE A 265 -22.10 7.99 23.14
C ILE A 265 -21.99 6.48 23.34
N ASP A 266 -20.76 6.00 23.50
CA ASP A 266 -20.49 4.60 23.81
C ASP A 266 -19.97 4.45 25.24
N MET A 267 -20.64 3.61 26.04
CA MET A 267 -20.28 3.28 27.42
C MET A 267 -19.89 1.81 27.57
N GLY A 268 -19.60 1.11 26.45
CA GLY A 268 -19.16 -0.29 26.41
C GLY A 268 -20.31 -1.29 26.56
N ILE A 269 -21.01 -1.28 27.70
CA ILE A 269 -22.19 -2.15 27.93
C ILE A 269 -23.47 -1.59 27.30
N LEU A 270 -23.47 -0.31 26.98
CA LEU A 270 -24.59 0.42 26.39
C LEU A 270 -24.03 1.51 25.47
N SER A 271 -24.42 1.49 24.21
CA SER A 271 -24.16 2.56 23.27
C SER A 271 -25.48 3.28 22.94
N MET A 272 -25.48 4.60 23.06
CA MET A 272 -26.65 5.46 22.84
C MET A 272 -26.37 6.43 21.70
N TRP A 273 -27.28 6.45 20.73
CA TRP A 273 -27.15 7.23 19.51
C TRP A 273 -28.35 8.16 19.35
N GLY A 274 -28.11 9.45 19.07
CA GLY A 274 -29.14 10.45 18.77
C GLY A 274 -29.53 11.36 19.93
N TYR A 275 -29.04 11.08 21.14
CA TYR A 275 -29.30 11.90 22.32
C TYR A 275 -28.22 12.98 22.51
N PRO A 276 -28.59 14.24 22.84
CA PRO A 276 -27.61 15.27 23.16
C PRO A 276 -26.77 14.89 24.39
N GLU A 277 -25.48 15.24 24.37
CA GLU A 277 -24.56 14.96 25.47
C GLU A 277 -25.09 15.50 26.81
N ALA A 278 -25.63 16.72 26.83
CA ALA A 278 -26.19 17.33 28.04
C ALA A 278 -27.34 16.51 28.64
N PHE A 279 -28.17 15.86 27.81
CA PHE A 279 -29.23 14.97 28.29
C PHE A 279 -28.63 13.71 28.93
N ILE A 280 -27.62 13.11 28.29
CA ILE A 280 -26.95 11.93 28.84
C ILE A 280 -26.22 12.26 30.15
N GLN A 281 -25.54 13.40 30.25
CA GLN A 281 -24.92 13.85 31.48
C GLN A 281 -25.94 14.02 32.61
N LYS A 282 -27.15 14.50 32.31
CA LYS A 282 -28.25 14.59 33.28
C LYS A 282 -28.76 13.19 33.67
N LEU A 283 -28.93 12.30 32.69
CA LEU A 283 -29.42 10.94 32.89
C LEU A 283 -28.46 10.13 33.77
N VAL A 284 -27.17 10.11 33.47
CA VAL A 284 -26.16 9.36 34.24
C VAL A 284 -26.09 9.81 35.71
N LYS A 285 -26.41 11.09 35.99
CA LYS A 285 -26.48 11.62 37.36
C LYS A 285 -27.79 11.30 38.08
N SER A 286 -28.80 10.77 37.40
CA SER A 286 -30.08 10.41 37.98
C SER A 286 -30.04 9.00 38.58
N ASN A 287 -30.90 8.75 39.57
CA ASN A 287 -31.09 7.38 40.10
C ASN A 287 -31.78 6.46 39.07
N ASP A 288 -32.48 7.03 38.09
CA ASP A 288 -33.22 6.28 37.06
C ASP A 288 -32.28 5.58 36.07
N PHE A 289 -31.11 6.15 35.79
CA PHE A 289 -30.14 5.54 34.88
C PHE A 289 -29.67 4.18 35.35
N LYS A 290 -29.46 4.01 36.67
CA LYS A 290 -29.16 2.69 37.25
C LYS A 290 -30.28 1.69 36.98
N GLY A 291 -31.54 2.12 37.12
CA GLY A 291 -32.71 1.29 36.81
C GLY A 291 -32.73 0.81 35.37
N ILE A 292 -32.52 1.73 34.41
CA ILE A 292 -32.44 1.41 32.98
C ILE A 292 -31.31 0.40 32.72
N LEU A 293 -30.13 0.65 33.28
CA LEU A 293 -28.98 -0.22 33.10
C LEU A 293 -29.24 -1.63 33.63
N PHE A 294 -29.81 -1.76 34.82
CA PHE A 294 -30.15 -3.06 35.41
C PHE A 294 -31.19 -3.81 34.57
N SER A 295 -32.21 -3.15 34.04
CA SER A 295 -33.19 -3.80 33.17
C SER A 295 -32.56 -4.33 31.88
N LEU A 296 -31.63 -3.60 31.27
CA LEU A 296 -30.91 -4.05 30.08
C LEU A 296 -29.98 -5.24 30.39
N MET A 297 -29.27 -5.19 31.52
CA MET A 297 -28.43 -6.30 31.98
C MET A 297 -29.26 -7.55 32.29
N ASP A 298 -30.43 -7.40 32.94
CA ASP A 298 -31.35 -8.51 33.21
C ASP A 298 -31.87 -9.14 31.90
N GLY A 299 -32.25 -8.30 30.92
CA GLY A 299 -32.64 -8.78 29.59
C GLY A 299 -31.54 -9.56 28.88
N LYS A 300 -30.30 -9.06 28.93
CA LYS A 300 -29.13 -9.77 28.39
C LYS A 300 -28.89 -11.09 29.11
N ASN A 301 -28.91 -11.10 30.44
CA ASN A 301 -28.70 -12.32 31.23
C ASN A 301 -29.75 -13.39 30.91
N LYS A 302 -31.02 -12.99 30.72
CA LYS A 302 -32.08 -13.92 30.29
C LYS A 302 -31.79 -14.54 28.94
N LEU A 303 -31.31 -13.78 27.96
CA LEU A 303 -30.89 -14.32 26.66
C LEU A 303 -29.70 -15.28 26.80
N ASP A 304 -28.71 -14.92 27.62
CA ASP A 304 -27.52 -15.75 27.86
C ASP A 304 -27.89 -17.07 28.57
N LEU A 305 -28.91 -17.07 29.44
CA LEU A 305 -29.49 -18.27 30.06
C LEU A 305 -30.21 -19.15 29.04
N GLN A 306 -31.03 -18.57 28.15
CA GLN A 306 -31.69 -19.33 27.08
C GLN A 306 -30.67 -19.99 26.14
N PHE A 307 -29.56 -19.31 25.84
CA PHE A 307 -28.47 -19.90 25.06
C PHE A 307 -27.77 -21.03 25.83
N THR A 308 -27.60 -20.89 27.15
CA THR A 308 -27.07 -21.95 28.01
C THR A 308 -27.96 -23.21 27.96
N ASP A 309 -29.28 -23.04 28.05
CA ASP A 309 -30.23 -24.14 27.94
C ASP A 309 -30.14 -24.83 26.57
N PHE A 310 -30.09 -24.05 25.49
CA PHE A 310 -29.87 -24.57 24.13
C PHE A 310 -28.58 -25.40 24.02
N VAL A 311 -27.47 -24.93 24.58
CA VAL A 311 -26.19 -25.68 24.58
C VAL A 311 -26.34 -27.00 25.35
N VAL A 312 -27.00 -26.99 26.51
CA VAL A 312 -27.24 -28.19 27.31
C VAL A 312 -28.09 -29.21 26.53
N GLU A 313 -29.17 -28.78 25.90
CA GLU A 313 -30.01 -29.64 25.05
C GLU A 313 -29.21 -30.23 23.88
N ARG A 314 -28.38 -29.41 23.22
CA ARG A 314 -27.53 -29.85 22.11
C ARG A 314 -26.51 -30.89 22.55
N VAL A 315 -25.89 -30.71 23.72
CA VAL A 315 -24.97 -31.69 24.32
C VAL A 315 -25.68 -33.03 24.55
N HIS A 316 -26.87 -33.02 25.15
CA HIS A 316 -27.62 -34.25 25.42
C HIS A 316 -27.99 -34.98 24.12
N SER A 317 -28.43 -34.25 23.10
CA SER A 317 -28.73 -34.79 21.76
C SER A 317 -27.50 -35.46 21.12
N GLU A 318 -26.34 -34.80 21.14
CA GLU A 318 -25.10 -35.34 20.57
C GLU A 318 -24.57 -36.55 21.36
N ILE A 319 -24.67 -36.54 22.69
CA ILE A 319 -24.33 -37.69 23.54
C ILE A 319 -25.24 -38.88 23.19
N GLN A 320 -26.53 -38.66 23.06
CA GLN A 320 -27.48 -39.72 22.69
C GLN A 320 -27.12 -40.33 21.33
N ALA A 321 -26.86 -39.50 20.33
CA ALA A 321 -26.55 -39.93 18.96
C ALA A 321 -25.19 -40.62 18.82
N HIS A 322 -24.16 -40.17 19.55
CA HIS A 322 -22.77 -40.56 19.28
C HIS A 322 -22.10 -41.37 20.40
N ILE A 323 -22.68 -41.41 21.60
CA ILE A 323 -22.14 -42.15 22.74
C ILE A 323 -23.12 -43.25 23.14
N THR A 324 -24.34 -42.88 23.53
CA THR A 324 -25.34 -43.82 24.04
C THR A 324 -25.77 -44.81 22.96
N ALA A 325 -26.03 -44.35 21.73
CA ALA A 325 -26.44 -45.21 20.62
C ALA A 325 -25.40 -46.29 20.25
N ARG A 326 -24.11 -46.05 20.53
CA ARG A 326 -23.04 -47.01 20.22
C ARG A 326 -23.02 -48.22 21.15
N ARG A 327 -23.66 -48.13 22.32
CA ARG A 327 -23.72 -49.20 23.35
C ARG A 327 -22.36 -49.80 23.75
N GLN A 328 -21.28 -49.04 23.56
CA GLN A 328 -19.90 -49.49 23.78
C GLN A 328 -19.32 -49.00 25.11
N PHE A 329 -20.02 -48.09 25.80
CA PHE A 329 -19.56 -47.47 27.04
C PHE A 329 -20.48 -47.85 28.20
N SER A 330 -19.88 -48.01 29.36
CA SER A 330 -20.58 -48.30 30.60
C SER A 330 -21.38 -47.07 31.07
N PRO A 331 -22.57 -47.25 31.68
CA PRO A 331 -23.31 -46.18 32.35
C PRO A 331 -22.50 -45.22 33.23
N ILE A 332 -21.50 -45.70 33.97
CA ILE A 332 -20.63 -44.84 34.80
C ILE A 332 -19.79 -43.90 33.94
N THR A 333 -19.23 -44.38 32.83
CA THR A 333 -18.47 -43.54 31.89
C THR A 333 -19.40 -42.54 31.20
N ILE A 334 -20.56 -42.99 30.69
CA ILE A 334 -21.54 -42.12 30.03
C ILE A 334 -21.98 -40.97 30.95
N SER A 335 -22.15 -41.23 32.26
CA SER A 335 -22.55 -40.21 33.24
C SER A 335 -21.58 -39.03 33.33
N GLY A 336 -20.31 -39.20 32.92
CA GLY A 336 -19.32 -38.12 32.88
C GLY A 336 -19.31 -37.30 31.61
N ALA A 337 -19.96 -37.75 30.52
CA ALA A 337 -19.91 -37.05 29.25
C ALA A 337 -20.58 -35.66 29.30
N ALA A 338 -21.80 -35.57 29.85
CA ALA A 338 -22.55 -34.31 29.88
C ALA A 338 -21.91 -33.26 30.81
N PRO A 339 -21.56 -33.56 32.08
CA PRO A 339 -20.89 -32.58 32.95
C PRO A 339 -19.56 -32.08 32.39
N TYR A 340 -18.80 -32.95 31.71
CA TYR A 340 -17.55 -32.58 31.05
C TYR A 340 -17.77 -31.61 29.88
N LEU A 341 -18.67 -31.96 28.95
CA LEU A 341 -18.95 -31.13 27.78
C LEU A 341 -19.60 -29.80 28.15
N VAL A 342 -20.64 -29.82 28.99
CA VAL A 342 -21.34 -28.59 29.43
C VAL A 342 -20.38 -27.67 30.16
N GLY A 343 -19.56 -28.19 31.09
CA GLY A 343 -18.62 -27.37 31.84
C GLY A 343 -17.63 -26.64 30.93
N ARG A 344 -17.07 -27.34 29.94
CA ARG A 344 -16.12 -26.74 28.98
C ARG A 344 -16.77 -25.73 28.04
N LEU A 345 -17.93 -26.09 27.48
CA LEU A 345 -18.67 -25.25 26.56
C LEU A 345 -19.17 -23.96 27.24
N LEU A 346 -19.67 -24.03 28.47
CA LEU A 346 -20.10 -22.84 29.20
C LEU A 346 -18.93 -21.94 29.62
N MET A 347 -17.78 -22.53 30.00
CA MET A 347 -16.56 -21.74 30.24
C MET A 347 -16.14 -20.98 28.98
N ARG A 348 -16.23 -21.61 27.81
CA ARG A 348 -15.94 -20.96 26.54
C ARG A 348 -16.97 -19.87 26.21
N TRP A 349 -18.25 -20.11 26.46
CA TRP A 349 -19.31 -19.12 26.30
C TRP A 349 -19.08 -17.87 27.17
N HIS A 350 -18.76 -18.07 28.45
CA HIS A 350 -18.46 -16.96 29.35
C HIS A 350 -17.22 -16.15 28.91
N ARG A 351 -16.18 -16.81 28.37
CA ARG A 351 -15.01 -16.12 27.81
C ARG A 351 -15.37 -15.23 26.62
N ILE A 352 -16.25 -15.70 25.73
CA ILE A 352 -16.74 -14.90 24.58
C ILE A 352 -17.47 -13.65 25.09
N GLN A 353 -18.28 -13.78 26.15
CA GLN A 353 -19.11 -12.70 26.65
C GLN A 353 -18.37 -11.65 27.51
N GLN A 354 -17.41 -12.08 28.34
CA GLN A 354 -16.75 -11.20 29.32
C GLN A 354 -15.33 -10.78 28.91
N GLY A 355 -14.78 -11.40 27.86
CA GLY A 355 -13.37 -11.24 27.49
C GLY A 355 -12.41 -12.01 28.40
N GLU A 356 -11.18 -12.20 27.94
CA GLU A 356 -10.21 -13.13 28.53
C GLU A 356 -9.76 -12.73 29.94
N VAL A 357 -9.61 -11.42 30.19
CA VAL A 357 -9.14 -10.87 31.47
C VAL A 357 -10.18 -11.04 32.58
N LEU A 358 -11.43 -10.67 32.32
CA LEU A 358 -12.53 -10.79 33.29
C LEU A 358 -12.93 -12.24 33.53
N ALA A 359 -12.93 -13.09 32.50
CA ALA A 359 -13.21 -14.52 32.68
C ALA A 359 -12.17 -15.19 33.59
N THR A 360 -10.90 -14.78 33.54
CA THR A 360 -9.85 -15.35 34.40
C THR A 360 -10.01 -14.95 35.88
N ILE A 361 -10.62 -13.80 36.16
CA ILE A 361 -10.82 -13.25 37.51
C ILE A 361 -12.17 -13.69 38.11
N ALA A 362 -13.22 -13.70 37.29
CA ALA A 362 -14.60 -13.91 37.72
C ALA A 362 -15.06 -15.36 37.61
N SER A 363 -14.40 -16.22 36.82
CA SER A 363 -14.75 -17.64 36.80
C SER A 363 -14.56 -18.21 38.20
N PRO A 364 -15.63 -18.72 38.84
CA PRO A 364 -15.45 -19.66 39.92
C PRO A 364 -14.49 -20.73 39.43
N ARG A 365 -13.62 -21.26 40.29
CA ARG A 365 -12.93 -22.52 40.02
C ARG A 365 -13.98 -23.64 40.01
N THR A 366 -14.91 -23.62 39.05
CA THR A 366 -15.73 -24.77 38.74
C THR A 366 -14.77 -25.77 38.12
N GLU A 367 -14.32 -26.68 38.98
CA GLU A 367 -13.59 -27.91 38.72
C GLU A 367 -14.34 -28.74 37.64
N THR A 368 -14.30 -28.33 36.37
CA THR A 368 -14.99 -28.96 35.22
C THR A 368 -14.02 -29.71 34.30
N ASP A 369 -12.78 -29.88 34.73
CA ASP A 369 -11.83 -30.75 34.04
C ASP A 369 -12.21 -32.24 34.22
N ALA A 370 -11.62 -33.09 33.39
CA ALA A 370 -11.89 -34.53 33.41
C ALA A 370 -11.61 -35.17 34.78
N LEU A 371 -10.60 -34.68 35.51
CA LEU A 371 -10.23 -35.20 36.83
C LEU A 371 -11.32 -34.91 37.87
N SER A 372 -11.91 -33.73 37.80
CA SER A 372 -12.94 -33.26 38.70
C SER A 372 -14.29 -33.94 38.44
N VAL A 373 -14.63 -34.12 37.16
CA VAL A 373 -15.81 -34.90 36.75
C VAL A 373 -15.67 -36.35 37.20
N ARG A 374 -14.50 -36.96 36.95
CA ARG A 374 -14.17 -38.31 37.42
C ARG A 374 -14.32 -38.42 38.93
N LYS A 375 -13.74 -37.50 39.69
CA LYS A 375 -13.82 -37.49 41.17
C LYS A 375 -15.27 -37.49 41.65
N ARG A 376 -16.12 -36.60 41.10
CA ARG A 376 -17.54 -36.50 41.46
C ARG A 376 -18.33 -37.78 41.18
N ILE A 377 -18.07 -38.43 40.05
CA ILE A 377 -18.72 -39.70 39.68
C ILE A 377 -18.30 -40.82 40.64
N LEU A 378 -17.00 -40.92 40.96
CA LEU A 378 -16.49 -41.93 41.88
C LEU A 378 -16.92 -41.71 43.32
N ASP A 379 -17.01 -40.44 43.77
CA ASP A 379 -17.54 -40.11 45.10
C ASP A 379 -19.03 -40.50 45.19
N SER A 380 -19.83 -40.20 44.15
CA SER A 380 -21.24 -40.64 44.07
C SER A 380 -21.38 -42.17 44.09
N GLY A 381 -20.47 -42.88 43.41
CA GLY A 381 -20.41 -44.35 43.43
C GLY A 381 -20.00 -44.92 44.79
N ARG A 382 -19.10 -44.23 45.52
CA ARG A 382 -18.74 -44.59 46.90
C ARG A 382 -19.94 -44.46 47.83
N ASP A 383 -20.68 -43.37 47.71
CA ASP A 383 -21.87 -43.12 48.52
C ASP A 383 -22.94 -44.18 48.26
N PHE A 384 -23.15 -44.55 46.99
CA PHE A 384 -23.99 -45.68 46.61
C PHE A 384 -23.59 -47.01 47.26
N LEU A 385 -22.28 -47.36 47.24
CA LEU A 385 -21.79 -48.60 47.86
C LEU A 385 -21.95 -48.62 49.39
N LYS A 386 -22.01 -47.45 50.03
CA LYS A 386 -22.24 -47.28 51.46
C LYS A 386 -23.71 -47.16 51.82
N ASP A 387 -24.62 -47.16 50.84
CA ASP A 387 -26.03 -46.82 50.99
C ASP A 387 -26.24 -45.43 51.64
N ASP A 388 -25.31 -44.49 51.36
CA ASP A 388 -25.37 -43.11 51.85
C ASP A 388 -26.08 -42.21 50.84
N TRP A 389 -27.27 -41.72 51.22
CA TRP A 389 -28.11 -40.86 50.38
C TRP A 389 -28.18 -39.42 50.89
N SER A 390 -27.41 -39.07 51.93
CA SER A 390 -27.48 -37.77 52.60
C SER A 390 -27.13 -36.57 51.71
N GLY A 391 -26.30 -36.80 50.68
CA GLY A 391 -25.91 -35.79 49.69
C GLY A 391 -26.88 -35.59 48.52
N TYR A 392 -27.94 -36.41 48.41
CA TYR A 392 -28.86 -36.36 47.28
C TYR A 392 -30.03 -35.39 47.54
N VAL A 393 -30.20 -34.41 46.67
CA VAL A 393 -31.28 -33.41 46.77
C VAL A 393 -32.63 -34.02 46.34
N GLY A 394 -33.69 -33.81 47.12
CA GLY A 394 -35.06 -34.23 46.79
C GLY A 394 -35.58 -35.34 47.71
N GLU A 395 -36.91 -35.40 47.86
CA GLU A 395 -37.60 -36.36 48.73
C GLU A 395 -38.61 -37.20 47.96
N GLY A 396 -39.12 -38.27 48.58
CA GLY A 396 -40.18 -39.12 48.02
C GLY A 396 -39.80 -39.76 46.68
N GLU A 397 -40.68 -39.61 45.67
CA GLU A 397 -40.53 -40.22 44.35
C GLU A 397 -39.24 -39.79 43.62
N LEU A 398 -38.79 -38.54 43.80
CA LEU A 398 -37.56 -38.06 43.17
C LEU A 398 -36.32 -38.75 43.74
N LEU A 399 -36.31 -39.03 45.05
CA LEU A 399 -35.21 -39.76 45.67
C LEU A 399 -35.18 -41.21 45.20
N GLU A 400 -36.34 -41.87 45.10
CA GLU A 400 -36.41 -43.24 44.59
C GLU A 400 -35.97 -43.34 43.12
N LEU A 401 -36.34 -42.39 42.27
CA LEU A 401 -35.85 -42.32 40.89
C LEU A 401 -34.31 -42.18 40.83
N LYS A 402 -33.73 -41.38 41.72
CA LYS A 402 -32.25 -41.23 41.81
C LYS A 402 -31.58 -42.51 42.30
N LYS A 403 -32.19 -43.24 43.23
CA LYS A 403 -31.70 -44.56 43.67
C LYS A 403 -31.75 -45.58 42.55
N ASP A 404 -32.83 -45.60 41.76
CA ASP A 404 -32.95 -46.47 40.58
C ASP A 404 -31.86 -46.17 39.56
N LEU A 405 -31.62 -44.88 39.27
CA LEU A 405 -30.55 -44.45 38.37
C LEU A 405 -29.18 -44.84 38.92
N ALA A 406 -28.91 -44.62 40.21
CA ALA A 406 -27.66 -45.00 40.85
C ALA A 406 -27.44 -46.53 40.80
N ARG A 407 -28.49 -47.34 41.02
CA ARG A 407 -28.43 -48.80 40.83
C ARG A 407 -28.07 -49.17 39.39
N HIS A 408 -28.64 -48.50 38.40
CA HIS A 408 -28.30 -48.72 36.99
C HIS A 408 -26.85 -48.34 36.66
N VAL A 409 -26.33 -47.26 37.25
CA VAL A 409 -24.99 -46.74 36.96
C VAL A 409 -23.90 -47.54 37.69
N TYR A 410 -24.10 -47.81 38.98
CA TYR A 410 -23.08 -48.33 39.89
C TYR A 410 -23.29 -49.79 40.33
N GLY A 411 -24.49 -50.34 40.19
CA GLY A 411 -24.89 -51.61 40.81
C GLY A 411 -24.14 -52.86 40.37
N ARG A 412 -23.33 -52.79 39.30
CA ARG A 412 -22.51 -53.91 38.80
C ARG A 412 -21.08 -53.95 39.35
N TYR A 413 -20.67 -52.96 40.14
CA TYR A 413 -19.31 -52.85 40.65
C TYR A 413 -19.25 -53.22 42.13
N ALA A 414 -18.22 -53.96 42.52
CA ALA A 414 -18.03 -54.37 43.92
C ALA A 414 -17.22 -53.36 44.74
N SER A 415 -16.46 -52.47 44.07
CA SER A 415 -15.63 -51.47 44.74
C SER A 415 -15.39 -50.22 43.90
N THR A 416 -14.94 -49.15 44.55
CA THR A 416 -14.55 -47.89 43.89
C THR A 416 -13.36 -48.06 42.96
N GLU A 417 -12.47 -49.01 43.22
CA GLU A 417 -11.31 -49.30 42.37
C GLU A 417 -11.77 -49.92 41.04
N GLN A 418 -12.76 -50.82 41.07
CA GLN A 418 -13.34 -51.38 39.84
C GLN A 418 -14.06 -50.31 39.01
N MET A 419 -14.78 -49.40 39.67
CA MET A 419 -15.42 -48.24 39.02
C MET A 419 -14.37 -47.36 38.34
N ALA A 420 -13.28 -47.02 39.06
CA ALA A 420 -12.20 -46.20 38.56
C ALA A 420 -11.49 -46.84 37.35
N GLN A 421 -11.12 -48.12 37.44
CA GLN A 421 -10.48 -48.84 36.32
C GLN A 421 -11.36 -48.85 35.07
N THR A 422 -12.66 -49.11 35.24
CA THR A 422 -13.62 -49.12 34.12
C THR A 422 -13.76 -47.74 33.50
N TYR A 423 -13.97 -46.72 34.34
CA TYR A 423 -14.11 -45.34 33.88
C TYR A 423 -12.85 -44.90 33.13
N ASP A 424 -11.66 -45.10 33.69
CA ASP A 424 -10.40 -44.63 33.11
C ASP A 424 -10.11 -45.30 31.76
N SER A 425 -10.31 -46.62 31.67
CA SER A 425 -10.10 -47.37 30.43
C SER A 425 -11.06 -46.91 29.32
N GLU A 426 -12.34 -46.73 29.64
CA GLU A 426 -13.33 -46.32 28.65
C GLU A 426 -13.22 -44.83 28.30
N TRP A 427 -12.83 -43.99 29.26
CA TRP A 427 -12.65 -42.56 29.07
C TRP A 427 -11.57 -42.25 28.02
N THR A 428 -10.47 -43.02 28.00
CA THR A 428 -9.43 -42.88 26.95
C THR A 428 -10.02 -43.06 25.54
N THR A 429 -11.02 -43.93 25.38
CA THR A 429 -11.70 -44.16 24.09
C THR A 429 -12.82 -43.16 23.82
N MET A 430 -13.50 -42.68 24.88
CA MET A 430 -14.61 -41.74 24.77
C MET A 430 -14.12 -40.29 24.56
N SER A 431 -13.00 -39.89 25.16
CA SER A 431 -12.50 -38.51 25.12
C SER A 431 -12.36 -37.95 23.69
N PRO A 432 -11.78 -38.68 22.71
CA PRO A 432 -11.72 -38.18 21.33
C PRO A 432 -13.10 -37.97 20.68
N ILE A 433 -14.13 -38.72 21.11
CA ILE A 433 -15.51 -38.54 20.64
C ILE A 433 -16.10 -37.27 21.27
N LEU A 434 -15.85 -37.04 22.56
CA LEU A 434 -16.25 -35.82 23.26
C LEU A 434 -15.63 -34.58 22.60
N ASP A 435 -14.33 -34.62 22.28
CA ASP A 435 -13.65 -33.51 21.61
C ASP A 435 -14.27 -33.22 20.23
N ALA A 436 -14.70 -34.26 19.51
CA ALA A 436 -15.40 -34.09 18.24
C ALA A 436 -16.82 -33.53 18.40
N ILE A 437 -17.53 -33.89 19.47
CA ILE A 437 -18.84 -33.31 19.82
C ILE A 437 -18.66 -31.83 20.21
N GLU A 438 -17.70 -31.52 21.08
CA GLU A 438 -17.36 -30.16 21.51
C GLU A 438 -17.15 -29.26 20.28
N ARG A 439 -16.27 -29.66 19.35
CA ARG A 439 -16.01 -28.91 18.11
C ARG A 439 -17.23 -28.75 17.20
N ARG A 440 -18.22 -29.66 17.25
CA ARG A 440 -19.46 -29.51 16.47
C ARG A 440 -20.35 -28.46 17.09
N ILE A 441 -20.60 -28.55 18.40
CA ILE A 441 -21.45 -27.61 19.14
C ILE A 441 -20.83 -26.21 19.13
N GLU A 442 -19.50 -26.10 19.18
CA GLU A 442 -18.79 -24.82 19.09
C GLU A 442 -19.04 -24.05 17.79
N LYS A 443 -19.47 -24.71 16.71
CA LYS A 443 -19.83 -24.00 15.47
C LYS A 443 -21.10 -23.18 15.61
N ASP A 444 -21.95 -23.54 16.57
CA ASP A 444 -23.20 -22.84 16.86
C ASP A 444 -22.96 -21.64 17.80
N PHE A 445 -21.73 -21.46 18.31
CA PHE A 445 -21.40 -20.37 19.22
C PHE A 445 -21.26 -19.06 18.44
N PRO A 446 -21.97 -17.99 18.83
CA PRO A 446 -21.84 -16.71 18.15
C PRO A 446 -20.47 -16.10 18.48
N ALA A 447 -19.78 -15.60 17.45
CA ALA A 447 -18.48 -14.94 17.61
C ALA A 447 -18.58 -13.61 18.37
N SER A 448 -19.69 -12.90 18.17
CA SER A 448 -20.08 -11.72 18.94
C SER A 448 -21.60 -11.63 18.95
N THR A 449 -22.17 -11.20 20.07
CA THR A 449 -23.62 -11.01 20.20
C THR A 449 -23.93 -9.54 20.40
N THR A 450 -24.79 -8.99 19.55
CA THR A 450 -25.32 -7.62 19.68
C THR A 450 -26.82 -7.65 19.49
N VAL A 451 -27.54 -6.98 20.38
CA VAL A 451 -29.00 -6.78 20.28
C VAL A 451 -29.24 -5.29 20.02
N VAL A 452 -29.91 -4.98 18.92
CA VAL A 452 -30.27 -3.60 18.54
C VAL A 452 -31.77 -3.39 18.75
N LEU A 453 -32.12 -2.43 19.61
CA LEU A 453 -33.50 -1.99 19.78
C LEU A 453 -33.79 -0.86 18.80
N GLY A 454 -34.61 -1.14 17.78
CA GLY A 454 -35.02 -0.18 16.78
C GLY A 454 -36.17 0.72 17.21
N GLN A 455 -36.33 1.86 16.53
CA GLN A 455 -37.53 2.72 16.66
C GLN A 455 -38.76 2.02 16.08
N THR A 456 -39.96 2.34 16.56
CA THR A 456 -41.23 1.76 16.06
C THR A 456 -41.72 2.36 14.74
N THR A 457 -41.02 3.33 14.17
CA THR A 457 -41.37 3.97 12.89
C THR A 457 -41.34 3.02 11.69
N TRP A 458 -40.83 1.79 11.85
CA TRP A 458 -40.90 0.76 10.81
C TRP A 458 -42.33 0.30 10.51
N PHE A 459 -43.30 0.54 11.40
CA PHE A 459 -44.72 0.27 11.12
C PHE A 459 -45.28 1.13 9.98
N ASP A 460 -44.63 2.25 9.67
CA ASP A 460 -45.05 3.18 8.61
C ASP A 460 -44.59 2.72 7.21
N ASP A 461 -43.77 1.67 7.13
CA ASP A 461 -43.25 1.09 5.89
C ASP A 461 -43.88 -0.30 5.65
N GLU A 462 -44.94 -0.33 4.83
CA GLU A 462 -45.69 -1.57 4.52
C GLU A 462 -44.82 -2.70 3.97
N VAL A 463 -43.78 -2.37 3.18
CA VAL A 463 -42.87 -3.35 2.63
C VAL A 463 -42.03 -3.97 3.74
N ARG A 464 -41.49 -3.13 4.62
CA ARG A 464 -40.68 -3.57 5.77
C ARG A 464 -41.49 -4.38 6.78
N VAL A 465 -42.74 -4.01 7.04
CA VAL A 465 -43.65 -4.79 7.89
C VAL A 465 -43.80 -6.21 7.34
N ARG A 466 -44.06 -6.36 6.04
CA ARG A 466 -44.20 -7.67 5.39
C ARG A 466 -42.92 -8.51 5.50
N GLU A 467 -41.75 -7.91 5.23
CA GLU A 467 -40.45 -8.58 5.36
C GLU A 467 -40.21 -9.13 6.78
N ILE A 468 -40.56 -8.35 7.81
CA ILE A 468 -40.40 -8.76 9.22
C ILE A 468 -41.32 -9.94 9.56
N PHE A 469 -42.59 -9.89 9.14
CA PHE A 469 -43.52 -10.99 9.36
C PHE A 469 -43.10 -12.28 8.64
N ASP A 470 -42.63 -12.18 7.39
CA ASP A 470 -42.13 -13.32 6.64
C ASP A 470 -40.90 -13.95 7.31
N ALA A 471 -39.99 -13.12 7.85
CA ALA A 471 -38.82 -13.60 8.60
C ALA A 471 -39.24 -14.34 9.88
N MET A 472 -40.17 -13.78 10.67
CA MET A 472 -40.70 -14.43 11.86
C MET A 472 -41.42 -15.74 11.53
N ALA A 473 -42.19 -15.78 10.45
CA ALA A 473 -42.88 -16.99 10.00
C ALA A 473 -41.91 -18.11 9.57
N LYS A 474 -40.76 -17.77 8.97
CA LYS A 474 -39.70 -18.75 8.66
C LYS A 474 -39.07 -19.33 9.91
N LEU A 475 -38.79 -18.49 10.92
CA LEU A 475 -38.19 -18.90 12.19
C LEU A 475 -39.13 -19.75 13.06
N ALA A 476 -40.44 -19.59 12.89
CA ALA A 476 -41.46 -20.36 13.61
C ALA A 476 -41.69 -21.79 13.06
N LYS A 477 -41.10 -22.14 11.90
CA LYS A 477 -41.22 -23.51 11.36
C LYS A 477 -40.26 -24.44 12.12
N PRO A 478 -40.72 -25.64 12.55
CA PRO A 478 -39.81 -26.61 13.16
C PRO A 478 -38.71 -27.01 12.16
N PRO A 479 -37.48 -27.29 12.64
CA PRO A 479 -36.40 -27.72 11.76
C PRO A 479 -36.81 -28.99 11.00
N PRO A 480 -36.35 -29.17 9.74
CA PRO A 480 -36.65 -30.38 8.98
C PRO A 480 -36.12 -31.60 9.76
N THR A 481 -37.03 -32.55 10.00
CA THR A 481 -36.81 -33.81 10.71
C THR A 481 -35.73 -34.68 10.09
#